data_AF-A0A7H1N1W8-F1
#
_entry.id   AF-A0A7H1N1W8-F1
#
_cell.length_a   1.000
_cell.length_b   1.000
_cell.length_c   1.000
_cell.angle_alpha   90.00
_cell.angle_beta   90.00
_cell.angle_gamma   90.00
#
_symmetry.space_group_name_H-M   'P 1'
#
loop_
_entity.id
_entity.type
_entity.pdbx_description
1 polymer ?
#
loop_
_entity_poly.entity_id
_entity_poly.type
_entity_poly.pdbx_seq_one_letter_code
_entity_poly.pdbx_strand_id
1 'polypeptide(L)'
;MSGRKPYKQQLSRTCWFMTSARYKTYMLHEISSIFVTIYTIILIVGLFRLGESREAWEGWLAAVTSPIGIIFHLVAFAFFLIHTTSWFKAVPQATRIMRGEEVLPGNILVGAHYGVFAIVSLFFIVLAAVG
;
A
#
# COMPACT_ATOMS: atom_id res chain seq x y z
N MET A 1 -10.73 31.76 -39.30
CA MET A 1 -11.14 30.94 -38.13
C MET A 1 -11.60 29.59 -38.65
N SER A 2 -11.06 28.47 -38.14
CA SER A 2 -11.41 27.12 -38.63
C SER A 2 -12.88 26.80 -38.31
N GLY A 3 -13.67 26.43 -39.33
CA GLY A 3 -15.10 26.13 -39.21
C GLY A 3 -15.44 24.74 -38.64
N ARG A 4 -14.45 23.98 -38.19
CA ARG A 4 -14.65 22.62 -37.67
C ARG A 4 -15.14 22.65 -36.22
N LYS A 5 -16.14 21.81 -35.91
CA LYS A 5 -16.63 21.54 -34.55
C LYS A 5 -16.25 20.13 -34.11
N PRO A 6 -14.99 19.89 -33.67
CA PRO A 6 -14.57 18.57 -33.24
C PRO A 6 -15.38 18.11 -32.02
N TYR A 7 -15.83 16.85 -32.06
CA TYR A 7 -16.58 16.23 -30.98
C TYR A 7 -15.71 16.10 -29.72
N LYS A 8 -16.23 16.52 -28.57
CA LYS A 8 -15.61 16.33 -27.26
C LYS A 8 -16.29 15.17 -26.56
N GLN A 9 -15.58 14.06 -26.39
CA GLN A 9 -16.09 12.92 -25.64
C GLN A 9 -16.38 13.33 -24.19
N GLN A 10 -17.58 12.99 -23.71
CA GLN A 10 -17.95 13.21 -22.32
C GLN A 10 -17.49 12.01 -21.49
N LEU A 11 -16.56 12.25 -20.56
CA LEU A 11 -16.15 11.29 -19.54
C LEU A 11 -16.84 11.64 -18.23
N SER A 12 -17.38 10.62 -17.55
CA SER A 12 -17.94 10.80 -16.20
C SER A 12 -16.83 11.24 -15.25
N ARG A 13 -17.03 12.34 -14.52
CA ARG A 13 -16.02 12.86 -13.58
C ARG A 13 -15.75 11.91 -12.41
N THR A 14 -16.75 11.16 -11.97
CA THR A 14 -16.69 10.31 -10.78
C THR A 14 -16.56 8.83 -11.09
N CYS A 15 -17.05 8.36 -12.24
CA CYS A 15 -17.07 6.93 -12.58
C CYS A 15 -16.19 6.56 -13.78
N TRP A 16 -15.34 7.46 -14.28
CA TRP A 16 -14.46 7.17 -15.43
C TRP A 16 -13.61 5.92 -15.22
N PHE A 17 -13.19 5.65 -13.98
CA PHE A 17 -12.32 4.51 -13.66
C PHE A 17 -13.03 3.16 -13.74
N MET A 18 -14.36 3.13 -13.74
CA MET A 18 -15.12 1.89 -13.84
C MET A 18 -15.15 1.34 -15.28
N THR A 19 -14.71 2.13 -16.25
CA THR A 19 -14.78 1.82 -17.69
C THR A 19 -13.83 0.71 -18.15
N SER A 20 -12.72 0.47 -17.44
CA SER A 20 -11.75 -0.57 -17.81
C SER A 20 -11.14 -1.25 -16.58
N ALA A 21 -10.76 -2.52 -16.73
CA ALA A 21 -10.06 -3.25 -15.67
C ALA A 21 -8.77 -2.55 -15.24
N ARG A 22 -8.01 -1.98 -16.20
CA ARG A 22 -6.78 -1.23 -15.92
C ARG A 22 -7.02 -0.05 -14.99
N TYR A 23 -8.08 0.73 -15.23
CA TYR A 23 -8.40 1.88 -14.39
C TYR A 23 -8.89 1.46 -13.00
N LYS A 24 -9.63 0.35 -12.90
CA LYS A 24 -10.00 -0.21 -11.59
C LYS A 24 -8.77 -0.63 -10.78
N THR A 25 -7.81 -1.33 -11.39
CA THR A 25 -6.56 -1.73 -10.71
C THR A 25 -5.73 -0.52 -10.29
N TYR A 26 -5.64 0.50 -11.15
CA TYR A 26 -5.00 1.77 -10.81
C TYR A 26 -5.68 2.45 -9.61
N MET A 27 -7.00 2.60 -9.64
CA MET A 27 -7.73 3.22 -8.53
C MET A 27 -7.64 2.41 -7.24
N LEU A 28 -7.56 1.08 -7.33
CA LEU A 28 -7.34 0.21 -6.17
C LEU A 28 -5.98 0.47 -5.53
N HIS A 29 -4.93 0.72 -6.32
CA HIS A 29 -3.63 1.17 -5.82
C HIS A 29 -3.76 2.52 -5.10
N GLU A 30 -4.39 3.52 -5.71
CA GLU A 30 -4.56 4.84 -5.08
C GLU A 30 -5.34 4.74 -3.75
N ILE A 31 -6.46 4.01 -3.73
CA ILE A 31 -7.29 3.82 -2.53
C ILE A 31 -6.52 3.12 -1.41
N SER A 32 -5.60 2.20 -1.74
CA SER A 32 -4.79 1.51 -0.72
C SER A 32 -3.97 2.47 0.16
N SER A 33 -3.56 3.63 -0.38
CA SER A 33 -2.81 4.65 0.38
C SER A 33 -3.59 5.25 1.55
N ILE A 34 -4.93 5.29 1.46
CA ILE A 34 -5.82 5.76 2.53
C ILE A 34 -5.68 4.82 3.74
N PHE A 35 -5.67 3.51 3.51
CA PHE A 35 -5.49 2.53 4.59
C PHE A 35 -4.09 2.60 5.19
N VAL A 36 -3.05 2.82 4.38
CA VAL A 36 -1.69 3.06 4.88
C VAL A 36 -1.65 4.28 5.80
N THR A 37 -2.31 5.37 5.41
CA THR A 37 -2.37 6.62 6.19
C THR A 37 -3.11 6.43 7.51
N ILE A 38 -4.31 5.83 7.47
CA ILE A 38 -5.11 5.56 8.67
C ILE A 38 -4.34 4.65 9.64
N TYR A 39 -3.72 3.58 9.13
CA TYR A 39 -2.96 2.67 9.97
C TYR A 39 -1.75 3.36 10.61
N THR A 40 -1.06 4.23 9.86
CA THR A 40 0.03 5.05 10.39
C THR A 40 -0.45 5.94 11.55
N ILE A 41 -1.62 6.58 11.41
CA ILE A 41 -2.21 7.39 12.48
C ILE A 41 -2.52 6.52 13.71
N ILE A 42 -3.08 5.31 13.53
CA ILE A 42 -3.36 4.39 14.64
C ILE A 42 -2.08 4.03 15.40
N LEU A 43 -0.98 3.76 14.69
CA LEU A 43 0.32 3.48 15.30
C LEU A 43 0.90 4.70 16.02
N ILE A 44 0.80 5.89 15.44
CA ILE A 44 1.25 7.14 16.08
C ILE A 44 0.47 7.40 17.37
N VAL A 45 -0.86 7.19 17.35
CA VAL A 45 -1.67 7.27 18.57
C VAL A 45 -1.19 6.24 19.59
N GLY A 46 -0.96 5.00 19.18
CA GLY A 46 -0.41 3.96 20.07
C GLY A 46 0.92 4.36 20.70
N LEU A 47 1.82 4.97 19.93
CA LEU A 47 3.10 5.48 20.42
C LEU A 47 2.92 6.58 21.47
N PHE A 48 1.99 7.53 21.26
CA PHE A 48 1.68 8.55 22.25
C PHE A 48 1.07 7.96 23.52
N ARG A 49 0.13 7.01 23.39
CA ARG A 49 -0.53 6.35 24.53
C ARG A 49 0.44 5.51 25.35
N LEU A 50 1.42 4.89 24.70
CA LEU A 50 2.49 4.13 25.35
C LEU A 50 3.34 5.01 26.28
N GLY A 51 3.59 6.27 25.90
CA GLY A 51 4.36 7.23 26.69
C GLY A 51 3.56 8.02 27.73
N GLU A 52 2.22 7.95 27.69
CA GLU A 52 1.33 8.78 28.52
C GLU A 52 1.08 8.15 29.90
N SER A 53 0.45 6.97 29.93
CA SER A 53 0.19 6.24 31.17
C SER A 53 -0.17 4.79 30.87
N ARG A 54 -0.12 3.94 31.89
CA ARG A 54 -0.56 2.53 31.77
C ARG A 54 -2.02 2.43 31.34
N GLU A 55 -2.90 3.26 31.91
CA GLU A 55 -4.33 3.27 31.59
C GLU A 55 -4.57 3.69 30.13
N ALA A 56 -3.85 4.71 29.64
CA ALA A 56 -3.92 5.17 28.26
C ALA A 56 -3.48 4.08 27.27
N TRP A 57 -2.38 3.37 27.59
CA TRP A 57 -1.91 2.23 26.81
C TRP A 57 -2.91 1.08 26.78
N GLU A 58 -3.45 0.68 27.94
CA GLU A 58 -4.45 -0.39 28.06
C GLU A 58 -5.74 -0.03 27.29
N GLY A 59 -6.16 1.24 27.32
CA GLY A 59 -7.29 1.72 26.52
C GLY A 59 -7.07 1.63 25.02
N TRP A 60 -5.88 2.01 24.53
CA TRP A 60 -5.51 1.83 23.12
C TRP A 60 -5.45 0.35 22.74
N LEU A 61 -4.84 -0.49 23.60
CA LEU A 61 -4.74 -1.93 23.39
C LEU A 61 -6.13 -2.54 23.25
N ALA A 62 -7.04 -2.24 24.18
CA ALA A 62 -8.43 -2.71 24.12
C ALA A 62 -9.16 -2.28 22.84
N ALA A 63 -8.89 -1.09 22.32
CA ALA A 63 -9.48 -0.62 21.06
C ALA A 63 -8.96 -1.41 19.84
N VAL A 64 -7.65 -1.61 19.72
CA VAL A 64 -7.04 -2.32 18.57
C VAL A 64 -7.27 -3.83 18.61
N THR A 65 -7.43 -4.42 19.81
CA THR A 65 -7.78 -5.85 19.97
C THR A 65 -9.28 -6.11 20.02
N SER A 66 -10.12 -5.08 19.94
CA SER A 66 -11.57 -5.25 19.84
C SER A 66 -11.94 -6.02 18.55
N PRO A 67 -13.10 -6.68 18.47
CA PRO A 67 -13.51 -7.37 17.24
C PRO A 67 -13.51 -6.46 16.01
N ILE A 68 -13.92 -5.20 16.16
CA ILE A 68 -13.91 -4.20 15.10
C ILE A 68 -12.47 -3.81 14.72
N GLY A 69 -11.59 -3.64 15.72
CA GLY A 69 -10.17 -3.36 15.50
C GLY A 69 -9.46 -4.47 14.72
N ILE A 70 -9.71 -5.73 15.08
CA ILE A 70 -9.16 -6.89 14.37
C ILE A 70 -9.66 -6.93 12.92
N ILE A 71 -10.96 -6.75 12.68
CA ILE A 71 -11.52 -6.70 11.31
C ILE A 71 -10.85 -5.57 10.51
N PHE A 72 -10.72 -4.39 11.11
CA PHE A 72 -10.04 -3.27 10.47
C PHE A 72 -8.58 -3.62 10.12
N HIS A 73 -7.84 -4.24 11.03
CA HIS A 73 -6.45 -4.64 10.78
C HIS A 73 -6.32 -5.66 9.64
N LEU A 74 -7.24 -6.63 9.53
CA LEU A 74 -7.25 -7.60 8.43
C LEU A 74 -7.53 -6.91 7.08
N VAL A 75 -8.49 -5.98 7.05
CA VAL A 75 -8.79 -5.19 5.84
C VAL A 75 -7.60 -4.31 5.47
N ALA A 76 -7.03 -3.59 6.44
CA ALA A 76 -5.85 -2.78 6.23
C ALA A 76 -4.70 -3.64 5.69
N PHE A 77 -4.44 -4.81 6.27
CA PHE A 77 -3.41 -5.73 5.81
C PHE A 77 -3.60 -6.15 4.33
N ALA A 78 -4.83 -6.46 3.91
CA ALA A 78 -5.10 -6.74 2.50
C ALA A 78 -4.77 -5.53 1.59
N PHE A 79 -5.09 -4.31 2.01
CA PHE A 79 -4.71 -3.10 1.27
C PHE A 79 -3.20 -2.84 1.29
N PHE A 80 -2.49 -3.15 2.37
CA PHE A 80 -1.03 -3.09 2.41
C PHE A 80 -0.39 -4.05 1.40
N LEU A 81 -0.94 -5.26 1.24
CA LEU A 81 -0.48 -6.21 0.20
C LEU A 81 -0.70 -5.65 -1.20
N ILE A 82 -1.88 -5.08 -1.47
CA ILE A 82 -2.17 -4.41 -2.75
C ILE A 82 -1.18 -3.26 -2.98
N HIS A 83 -0.96 -2.41 -1.99
CA HIS A 83 -0.06 -1.26 -2.07
C HIS A 83 1.38 -1.70 -2.35
N THR A 84 1.87 -2.68 -1.60
CA THR A 84 3.23 -3.22 -1.72
C THR A 84 3.45 -3.87 -3.09
N THR A 85 2.52 -4.71 -3.53
CA THR A 85 2.65 -5.44 -4.82
C THR A 85 2.62 -4.51 -6.02
N SER A 86 1.84 -3.43 -5.96
CA SER A 86 1.78 -2.41 -7.01
C SER A 86 3.02 -1.52 -7.01
N TRP A 87 3.54 -1.16 -5.84
CA TRP A 87 4.81 -0.44 -5.72
C TRP A 87 5.98 -1.26 -6.29
N PHE A 88 6.12 -2.55 -5.94
CA PHE A 88 7.16 -3.41 -6.52
C PHE A 88 7.09 -3.47 -8.05
N LYS A 89 5.88 -3.54 -8.61
CA LYS A 89 5.69 -3.52 -10.07
C LYS A 89 6.03 -2.19 -10.72
N ALA A 90 6.07 -1.09 -9.98
CA ALA A 90 6.39 0.27 -10.43
C ALA A 90 7.91 0.59 -10.36
N VAL A 91 8.68 -0.16 -9.56
CA VAL A 91 10.12 0.05 -9.40
C VAL A 91 10.90 -0.08 -10.74
N PRO A 92 10.68 -1.11 -11.58
CA PRO A 92 11.47 -1.27 -12.81
C PRO A 92 11.22 -0.17 -13.86
N GLN A 93 10.12 0.57 -13.77
CA GLN A 93 9.83 1.67 -14.70
C GLN A 93 10.51 2.96 -14.27
N ALA A 94 10.76 3.13 -12.96
CA ALA A 94 11.46 4.28 -12.41
C ALA A 94 12.99 4.08 -12.35
N THR A 95 13.46 2.83 -12.39
CA THR A 95 14.88 2.48 -12.25
C THR A 95 15.39 1.73 -13.47
N ARG A 96 16.54 2.15 -14.00
CA ARG A 96 17.19 1.50 -15.14
C ARG A 96 18.59 1.05 -14.75
N ILE A 97 18.69 -0.18 -14.27
CA ILE A 97 19.98 -0.78 -13.88
C ILE A 97 20.59 -1.45 -15.11
N MET A 98 21.81 -1.06 -15.48
CA MET A 98 22.57 -1.68 -16.57
C MET A 98 23.41 -2.85 -16.03
N ARG A 99 23.47 -3.94 -16.79
CA ARG A 99 24.35 -5.09 -16.58
C ARG A 99 25.13 -5.32 -17.87
N GLY A 100 26.32 -4.72 -17.94
CA GLY A 100 27.05 -4.59 -19.21
C GLY A 100 26.28 -3.67 -20.16
N GLU A 101 25.98 -4.15 -21.36
CA GLU A 101 25.23 -3.42 -22.38
C GLU A 101 23.71 -3.63 -22.29
N GLU A 102 23.25 -4.56 -21.44
CA GLU A 102 21.83 -4.90 -21.29
C GLU A 102 21.20 -4.20 -20.08
N VAL A 103 19.94 -3.82 -20.22
CA VAL A 103 19.11 -3.40 -19.07
C VAL A 103 18.69 -4.63 -18.29
N LEU A 104 18.86 -4.60 -16.97
CA LEU A 104 18.43 -5.68 -16.10
C LEU A 104 16.90 -5.91 -16.26
N PRO A 105 16.46 -7.16 -16.52
CA PRO A 105 15.05 -7.47 -16.64
C PRO A 105 14.24 -7.07 -15.39
N GLY A 106 13.11 -6.39 -15.59
CA GLY A 106 12.29 -5.87 -14.49
C GLY A 106 11.71 -6.96 -13.57
N ASN A 107 11.53 -8.19 -14.07
CA ASN A 107 11.10 -9.33 -13.25
C ASN A 107 12.14 -9.72 -12.19
N ILE A 108 13.44 -9.54 -12.46
CA ILE A 108 14.51 -9.76 -11.48
C ILE A 108 14.41 -8.72 -10.36
N LEU A 109 14.19 -7.45 -10.72
CA LEU A 109 13.99 -6.37 -9.75
C LEU A 109 12.77 -6.63 -8.87
N VAL A 110 11.62 -6.97 -9.47
CA VAL A 110 10.40 -7.29 -8.73
C VAL A 110 10.63 -8.50 -7.81
N GLY A 111 11.25 -9.57 -8.31
CA GLY A 111 11.56 -10.77 -7.54
C GLY A 111 12.48 -10.49 -6.35
N ALA A 112 13.50 -9.65 -6.54
CA ALA A 112 14.40 -9.23 -5.47
C ALA A 112 13.65 -8.46 -4.37
N HIS A 113 12.71 -7.57 -4.72
CA HIS A 113 11.90 -6.86 -3.73
C HIS A 113 11.02 -7.81 -2.91
N TYR A 114 10.36 -8.79 -3.55
CA TYR A 114 9.63 -9.82 -2.80
C TYR A 114 10.55 -10.66 -1.92
N GLY A 115 11.76 -10.99 -2.38
CA GLY A 115 12.75 -11.71 -1.59
C GLY A 115 13.15 -10.94 -0.32
N VAL A 116 13.52 -9.67 -0.46
CA VAL A 116 13.84 -8.79 0.67
C VAL A 116 12.63 -8.65 1.59
N PHE A 117 11.44 -8.43 1.04
CA PHE A 117 10.20 -8.32 1.82
C PHE A 117 9.93 -9.57 2.66
N ALA A 118 10.09 -10.77 2.09
CA ALA A 118 9.91 -12.02 2.81
C ALA A 118 10.95 -12.20 3.93
N ILE A 119 12.23 -11.89 3.66
CA ILE A 119 13.31 -11.98 4.66
C ILE A 119 13.06 -11.02 5.83
N VAL A 120 12.73 -9.75 5.53
CA VAL A 120 12.46 -8.73 6.56
C VAL A 120 11.22 -9.10 7.37
N SER A 121 10.17 -9.57 6.71
CA SER A 121 8.95 -10.02 7.41
C SER A 121 9.23 -11.19 8.34
N LEU A 122 9.96 -12.20 7.87
CA LEU A 122 10.34 -13.34 8.68
C LEU A 122 11.20 -12.93 9.89
N PHE A 123 12.17 -12.04 9.67
CA PHE A 123 13.01 -11.49 10.74
C PHE A 123 12.17 -10.85 11.84
N PHE A 124 11.21 -9.97 11.49
CA PHE A 124 10.34 -9.33 12.49
C PHE A 124 9.38 -10.30 13.17
N ILE A 125 8.86 -11.31 12.46
CA ILE A 125 8.02 -12.36 13.06
C ILE A 125 8.82 -13.15 14.11
N VAL A 126 10.06 -13.55 13.80
CA VAL A 126 10.93 -14.25 14.74
C VAL A 126 11.27 -13.37 15.94
N LEU A 127 11.63 -12.10 15.69
CA LEU A 127 11.93 -11.15 16.76
C LEU A 127 10.75 -10.97 17.72
N ALA A 128 9.53 -10.81 17.19
CA ALA A 128 8.32 -10.65 17.99
C ALA A 128 7.86 -11.94 18.69
N ALA A 129 8.28 -13.11 18.22
CA ALA A 129 7.94 -14.40 18.83
C ALA A 129 8.89 -14.80 19.97
N VAL A 130 10.11 -14.27 19.97
CA VAL A 130 11.17 -14.61 20.96
C VAL A 130 11.35 -13.52 22.01
N GLY A 131 11.03 -12.27 21.69
CA GLY A 131 11.02 -11.15 22.65
C GLY A 131 9.75 -11.10 23.48
#